data_AF-A0A518I390-F1
#
_entry.id   AF-A0A518I390-F1
#
_cell.length_a   1.000
_cell.length_b   1.000
_cell.length_c   1.000
_cell.angle_alpha   90.00
_cell.angle_beta   90.00
_cell.angle_gamma   90.00
#
_symmetry.space_group_name_H-M   'P 1'
#
loop_
_entity.id
_entity.type
_entity.pdbx_description
1 polymer ?
#
loop_
_entity_poly.entity_id
_entity_poly.type
_entity_poly.pdbx_seq_one_letter_code
_entity_poly.pdbx_strand_id
1 'polypeptide(L)'
;MRCQEAAEKLSAYFDNELDSEIAAQVSQHAESCSACQAELRSFAGIRELATQYREPAAKAPSWEAFASRMNSAEPMVLRASAKKPSGRQRLKDTAIIIGALAASVLVLLSLRQGQVPSEHTVAQQHSHDHSHPGAMAGMAPTPIDFQDVVLDFDQDSNMAVSSFASKYDGTEVSIDEAEKDMGFRPQARKSLPAGVQLVSTRLLKLPECNCAEGECLCGPDGCNCVACVCQRPDGSTFMLVEKCKSQKVSFGDLPVQLVRRGNRELQVTQGKNGLAASWEGTHARMTAIGLRDEIELGVLLAAN
;
A
#
# COMPACT_ATOMS: atom_id res chain seq x y z
N MET A 1 39.18 -0.34 -1.58
CA MET A 1 37.72 -0.52 -1.38
C MET A 1 37.45 -1.85 -0.68
N ARG A 2 36.50 -1.89 0.27
CA ARG A 2 36.06 -3.14 0.92
C ARG A 2 34.93 -3.78 0.10
N CYS A 3 34.74 -5.10 0.22
CA CYS A 3 33.73 -5.84 -0.55
C CYS A 3 32.30 -5.29 -0.36
N GLN A 4 31.90 -4.99 0.88
CA GLN A 4 30.58 -4.42 1.17
C GLN A 4 30.36 -3.07 0.48
N GLU A 5 31.37 -2.20 0.51
CA GLU A 5 31.32 -0.88 -0.14
C GLU A 5 31.31 -1.01 -1.67
N ALA A 6 32.00 -2.01 -2.22
CA ALA A 6 31.94 -2.32 -3.65
C ALA A 6 30.54 -2.79 -4.04
N ALA A 7 29.96 -3.73 -3.29
CA ALA A 7 28.65 -4.32 -3.53
C ALA A 7 27.54 -3.25 -3.62
N GLU A 8 27.52 -2.29 -2.69
CA GLU A 8 26.58 -1.16 -2.69
C GLU A 8 26.69 -0.29 -3.96
N LYS A 9 27.84 -0.30 -4.63
CA LYS A 9 28.14 0.53 -5.81
C LYS A 9 28.08 -0.25 -7.13
N LEU A 10 27.89 -1.58 -7.12
CA LEU A 10 27.98 -2.39 -8.34
C LEU A 10 26.88 -2.08 -9.37
N SER A 11 25.65 -1.79 -8.93
CA SER A 11 24.55 -1.44 -9.85
C SER A 11 24.84 -0.12 -10.58
N ALA A 12 25.16 0.94 -9.83
CA ALA A 12 25.51 2.23 -10.42
C ALA A 12 26.77 2.15 -11.30
N TYR A 13 27.75 1.31 -10.93
CA TYR A 13 28.91 1.02 -11.78
C TYR A 13 28.49 0.37 -13.11
N PHE A 14 27.61 -0.63 -13.06
CA PHE A 14 27.12 -1.35 -14.23
C PHE A 14 26.39 -0.44 -15.23
N ASP A 15 25.63 0.53 -14.72
CA ASP A 15 24.88 1.51 -15.52
C ASP A 15 25.71 2.72 -15.96
N ASN A 16 27.00 2.78 -15.59
CA ASN A 16 27.93 3.90 -15.81
C ASN A 16 27.49 5.22 -15.14
N GLU A 17 26.90 5.13 -13.95
CA GLU A 17 26.40 6.27 -13.18
C GLU A 17 27.38 6.78 -12.10
N LEU A 18 28.53 6.11 -11.93
CA LEU A 18 29.54 6.52 -10.95
C LEU A 18 30.54 7.53 -11.51
N ASP A 19 31.01 8.42 -10.64
CA ASP A 19 32.17 9.26 -10.92
C ASP A 19 33.40 8.41 -11.28
N SER A 20 34.25 8.92 -12.18
CA SER A 20 35.36 8.17 -12.76
C SER A 20 36.35 7.61 -11.74
N GLU A 21 36.61 8.34 -10.64
CA GLU A 21 37.48 7.89 -9.56
C GLU A 21 36.87 6.69 -8.81
N ILE A 22 35.58 6.75 -8.48
CA ILE A 22 34.88 5.69 -7.76
C ILE A 22 34.71 4.46 -8.67
N ALA A 23 34.38 4.68 -9.94
CA ALA A 23 34.27 3.62 -10.93
C ALA A 23 35.60 2.85 -11.08
N ALA A 24 36.74 3.55 -11.09
CA ALA A 24 38.06 2.90 -11.13
C ALA A 24 38.33 2.03 -9.90
N GLN A 25 37.94 2.50 -8.71
CA GLN A 25 38.09 1.72 -7.46
C GLN A 25 37.18 0.48 -7.43
N VAL A 26 35.93 0.59 -7.90
CA VAL A 26 35.00 -0.55 -8.02
C VAL A 26 35.53 -1.55 -9.03
N SER A 27 36.00 -1.08 -10.19
CA SER A 27 36.59 -1.90 -11.25
C SER A 27 37.79 -2.71 -10.74
N GLN A 28 38.75 -2.04 -10.10
CA GLN A 28 39.93 -2.69 -9.52
C GLN A 28 39.55 -3.74 -8.45
N HIS A 29 38.53 -3.48 -7.63
CA HIS A 29 38.05 -4.46 -6.66
C HIS A 29 37.42 -5.66 -7.36
N ALA A 30 36.53 -5.42 -8.32
CA ALA A 30 35.84 -6.47 -9.06
C ALA A 30 36.82 -7.39 -9.80
N GLU A 31 37.94 -6.88 -10.32
CA GLU A 31 38.97 -7.71 -10.95
C GLU A 31 39.56 -8.79 -10.01
N SER A 32 39.62 -8.52 -8.70
CA SER A 32 40.21 -9.42 -7.71
C SER A 32 39.20 -10.18 -6.84
N CYS A 33 37.91 -9.81 -6.88
CA CYS A 33 36.87 -10.39 -6.03
C CYS A 33 35.85 -11.20 -6.84
N SER A 34 35.88 -12.54 -6.71
CA SER A 34 35.00 -13.45 -7.45
C SER A 34 33.50 -13.25 -7.15
N ALA A 35 33.16 -12.83 -5.92
CA ALA A 35 31.78 -12.53 -5.53
C ALA A 35 31.23 -11.31 -6.30
N CYS A 36 31.96 -10.19 -6.30
CA CYS A 36 31.57 -9.00 -7.05
C CYS A 36 31.52 -9.25 -8.57
N GLN A 37 32.40 -10.10 -9.12
CA GLN A 37 32.29 -10.51 -10.53
C GLN A 37 31.05 -11.34 -10.83
N ALA A 38 30.64 -12.21 -9.91
CA ALA A 38 29.44 -13.02 -10.09
C ALA A 38 28.19 -12.14 -10.10
N GLU A 39 28.15 -11.11 -9.26
CA GLU A 39 27.06 -10.13 -9.22
C GLU A 39 27.01 -9.25 -10.47
N LEU A 40 28.15 -8.73 -10.96
CA LEU A 40 28.19 -8.02 -12.25
C LEU A 40 27.72 -8.89 -13.43
N ARG A 41 28.02 -10.19 -13.40
CA ARG A 41 27.52 -11.16 -14.39
C ARG A 41 26.01 -11.36 -14.29
N SER A 42 25.42 -11.30 -13.09
CA SER A 42 23.96 -11.42 -12.93
C SER A 42 23.23 -10.21 -13.54
N PHE A 43 23.76 -9.00 -13.35
CA PHE A 43 23.22 -7.79 -14.00
C PHE A 43 23.29 -7.87 -15.52
N ALA A 44 24.41 -8.36 -16.07
CA ALA A 44 24.54 -8.61 -17.50
C ALA A 44 23.50 -9.62 -18.02
N GLY A 45 23.22 -10.68 -17.25
CA GLY A 45 22.20 -11.67 -17.58
C GLY A 45 20.79 -11.08 -17.61
N ILE A 46 20.44 -10.24 -16.63
CA ILE A 46 19.13 -9.55 -16.59
C ILE A 46 18.99 -8.60 -17.78
N ARG A 47 20.04 -7.82 -18.10
CA ARG A 47 20.04 -6.92 -19.26
C ARG A 47 19.84 -7.67 -20.57
N GLU A 48 20.52 -8.80 -20.74
CA GLU A 48 20.39 -9.65 -21.93
C GLU A 48 18.95 -10.17 -22.08
N LEU A 49 18.36 -10.72 -21.00
CA LEU A 49 16.96 -11.15 -20.98
C LEU A 49 16.03 -9.99 -21.36
N ALA A 50 16.21 -8.81 -20.74
CA ALA A 50 15.40 -7.63 -21.05
C ALA A 50 15.52 -7.20 -22.53
N THR A 51 16.70 -7.35 -23.14
CA THR A 51 16.88 -7.07 -24.58
C THR A 51 16.25 -8.11 -25.49
N GLN A 52 16.22 -9.39 -25.09
CA GLN A 52 15.60 -10.46 -25.86
C GLN A 52 14.08 -10.34 -25.92
N TYR A 53 13.45 -9.89 -24.84
CA TYR A 53 12.00 -9.66 -24.77
C TYR A 53 11.56 -8.29 -25.28
N ARG A 54 12.50 -7.45 -25.73
CA ARG A 54 12.13 -6.21 -26.40
C ARG A 54 11.54 -6.57 -27.75
N GLU A 55 10.21 -6.52 -27.86
CA GLU A 55 9.54 -6.54 -29.17
C GLU A 55 10.29 -5.57 -30.09
N PRO A 56 10.57 -5.94 -31.35
CA PRO A 56 11.18 -5.01 -32.30
C PRO A 56 10.26 -3.80 -32.35
N ALA A 57 10.73 -2.70 -31.72
CA ALA A 57 9.94 -1.49 -31.59
C ALA A 57 9.46 -1.14 -33.00
N ALA A 58 8.13 -1.11 -33.19
CA ALA A 58 7.56 -0.58 -34.41
C ALA A 58 8.30 0.72 -34.72
N LYS A 59 8.89 0.79 -35.92
CA LYS A 59 9.85 1.84 -36.31
C LYS A 59 9.36 3.18 -35.75
N ALA A 60 10.11 3.72 -34.79
CA ALA A 60 9.69 4.94 -34.12
C ALA A 60 9.32 5.99 -35.18
N PRO A 61 8.17 6.69 -35.03
CA PRO A 61 7.80 7.72 -35.98
C PRO A 61 8.95 8.73 -36.06
N SER A 62 9.15 9.32 -37.25
CA SER A 62 10.17 10.35 -37.39
C SER A 62 9.90 11.50 -36.43
N TRP A 63 10.95 12.22 -36.04
CA TRP A 63 10.80 13.39 -35.17
C TRP A 63 9.83 14.41 -35.75
N GLU A 64 9.81 14.55 -37.08
CA GLU A 64 8.87 15.44 -37.79
C GLU A 64 7.42 14.98 -37.64
N ALA A 65 7.16 13.67 -37.73
CA ALA A 65 5.81 13.11 -37.54
C ALA A 65 5.33 13.30 -36.09
N PHE A 66 6.24 13.16 -35.12
CA PHE A 66 5.93 13.40 -33.71
C PHE A 66 5.69 14.90 -33.41
N ALA A 67 6.57 15.79 -33.89
CA ALA A 67 6.43 17.23 -33.74
C ALA A 67 5.15 17.75 -34.41
N SER A 68 4.81 17.24 -35.59
CA SER A 68 3.56 17.56 -36.28
C SER A 68 2.33 17.17 -35.45
N ARG A 69 2.34 15.99 -34.80
CA ARG A 69 1.25 15.58 -33.90
C ARG A 69 1.11 16.48 -32.68
N MET A 70 2.21 16.92 -32.07
CA MET A 70 2.15 17.84 -30.92
C MET A 70 1.62 19.22 -31.33
N ASN A 71 2.03 19.72 -32.49
CA ASN A 71 1.57 21.02 -33.01
C ASN A 71 0.13 20.97 -33.54
N SER A 72 -0.33 19.80 -34.00
CA SER A 72 -1.70 19.56 -34.48
C SER A 72 -2.67 19.16 -33.37
N ALA A 73 -2.17 18.87 -32.17
CA ALA A 73 -3.02 18.69 -31.00
C ALA A 73 -3.59 20.06 -30.64
N GLU A 74 -4.78 20.37 -31.15
CA GLU A 74 -5.53 21.54 -30.68
C GLU A 74 -5.64 21.44 -29.15
N PRO A 75 -5.40 22.53 -28.41
CA PRO A 75 -5.67 22.54 -26.99
C PRO A 75 -7.13 22.15 -26.83
N MET A 76 -7.37 21.01 -26.16
CA MET A 76 -8.69 20.56 -25.79
C MET A 76 -9.20 21.54 -24.72
N VAL A 77 -9.61 22.73 -25.17
CA VAL A 77 -10.36 23.67 -24.36
C VAL A 77 -11.70 23.02 -24.19
N LEU A 78 -11.86 22.31 -23.06
CA LEU A 78 -13.15 21.89 -22.55
C LEU A 78 -14.03 23.15 -22.54
N ARG A 79 -14.86 23.33 -23.57
CA ARG A 79 -15.93 24.32 -23.58
C ARG A 79 -16.89 23.88 -22.48
N ALA A 80 -16.67 24.40 -21.28
CA ALA A 80 -17.64 24.34 -20.21
C ALA A 80 -18.96 24.87 -20.78
N SER A 81 -19.91 23.97 -20.97
CA SER A 81 -21.25 24.32 -21.43
C SER A 81 -21.88 25.15 -20.32
N ALA A 82 -21.84 26.47 -20.48
CA ALA A 82 -22.43 27.42 -19.54
C ALA A 82 -23.94 27.25 -19.54
N LYS A 83 -24.45 26.29 -18.76
CA LYS A 83 -25.87 26.23 -18.40
C LYS A 83 -26.19 27.50 -17.65
N LYS A 84 -26.97 28.39 -18.27
CA LYS A 84 -27.54 29.58 -17.62
C LYS A 84 -28.24 29.14 -16.32
N PRO A 85 -27.82 29.62 -15.14
CA PRO A 85 -28.48 29.25 -13.90
C PRO A 85 -29.90 29.83 -13.90
N SER A 86 -30.88 28.95 -13.68
CA SER A 86 -32.28 29.36 -13.57
C SER A 86 -32.46 30.20 -12.29
N GLY A 87 -33.19 31.33 -12.39
CA GLY A 87 -33.34 32.32 -11.30
C GLY A 87 -33.95 31.80 -9.99
N ARG A 88 -34.42 30.55 -9.94
CA ARG A 88 -34.92 29.90 -8.72
C ARG A 88 -33.83 29.31 -7.83
N GLN A 89 -32.62 29.05 -8.31
CA GLN A 89 -31.54 28.48 -7.50
C GLN A 89 -30.86 29.50 -6.57
N ARG A 90 -30.80 30.79 -6.95
CA ARG A 90 -30.12 31.83 -6.16
C ARG A 90 -30.75 32.11 -4.78
N LEU A 91 -32.02 31.81 -4.59
CA LEU A 91 -32.72 31.95 -3.30
C LEU A 91 -32.49 30.76 -2.34
N LYS A 92 -32.14 29.58 -2.87
CA LYS A 92 -31.84 28.40 -2.03
C LYS A 92 -30.41 28.45 -1.49
N ASP A 93 -29.46 28.92 -2.29
CA ASP A 93 -28.05 28.96 -1.89
C ASP A 93 -27.79 30.02 -0.80
N THR A 94 -28.54 31.13 -0.78
CA THR A 94 -28.45 32.16 0.27
C THR A 94 -29.01 31.68 1.61
N ALA A 95 -30.04 30.84 1.63
CA ALA A 95 -30.58 30.26 2.86
C ALA A 95 -29.60 29.23 3.49
N ILE A 96 -28.84 28.50 2.66
CA ILE A 96 -27.84 27.53 3.12
C ILE A 96 -26.63 28.24 3.76
N ILE A 97 -26.19 29.36 3.19
CA ILE A 97 -25.06 30.14 3.72
C ILE A 97 -25.41 30.77 5.09
N ILE A 98 -26.65 31.25 5.28
CA ILE A 98 -27.10 31.81 6.57
C ILE A 98 -27.22 30.71 7.64
N GLY A 99 -27.66 29.50 7.27
CA GLY A 99 -27.71 28.36 8.19
C GLY A 99 -26.33 27.89 8.69
N ALA A 100 -25.31 27.92 7.83
CA ALA A 100 -23.96 27.45 8.18
C ALA A 100 -23.23 28.36 9.19
N LEU A 101 -23.53 29.67 9.20
CA LEU A 101 -22.96 30.62 10.16
C LEU A 101 -23.56 30.46 11.57
N ALA A 102 -24.80 29.98 11.71
CA ALA A 102 -25.40 29.71 13.02
C ALA A 102 -24.83 28.46 13.70
N ALA A 103 -24.49 27.42 12.93
CA ALA A 103 -23.93 26.18 13.46
C ALA A 103 -22.49 26.33 13.99
N SER A 104 -21.70 27.23 13.42
CA SER A 104 -20.31 27.48 13.83
C SER A 104 -20.20 28.20 15.17
N VAL A 105 -21.21 28.99 15.57
CA VAL A 105 -21.28 29.63 16.90
C VAL A 105 -21.59 28.62 18.01
N LEU A 106 -22.39 27.58 17.73
CA LEU A 106 -22.72 26.53 18.71
C LEU A 106 -21.53 25.59 18.99
N VAL A 107 -20.70 25.28 17.99
CA VAL A 107 -19.50 24.43 18.17
C VAL A 107 -18.44 25.14 19.04
N LEU A 108 -18.30 26.46 18.93
CA LEU A 108 -17.35 27.24 19.74
C LEU A 108 -17.78 27.38 21.22
N LEU A 109 -19.07 27.27 21.53
CA LEU A 109 -19.57 27.31 22.91
C LEU A 109 -19.43 25.96 23.64
N SER A 110 -19.48 24.83 22.91
CA SER A 110 -19.39 23.48 23.49
C SER A 110 -17.96 23.07 23.88
N LEU A 111 -16.92 23.76 23.38
CA LEU A 111 -15.51 23.47 23.72
C LEU A 111 -15.04 24.10 25.04
N ARG A 112 -15.91 24.81 25.77
CA ARG A 112 -15.51 25.54 27.01
C ARG A 112 -15.75 24.80 28.33
N GLN A 113 -16.32 23.59 28.34
CA GLN A 113 -16.77 22.94 29.60
C GLN A 113 -16.26 21.51 29.87
N GLY A 114 -15.31 20.96 29.12
CA GLY A 114 -14.80 19.60 29.35
C GLY A 114 -13.38 19.55 29.93
N GLN A 115 -13.21 19.74 31.24
CA GLN A 115 -12.00 19.26 31.94
C GLN A 115 -12.13 17.74 32.13
N VAL A 116 -11.28 16.97 31.47
CA VAL A 116 -11.13 15.53 31.69
C VAL A 116 -9.95 15.32 32.66
N PRO A 117 -10.10 14.55 33.76
CA PRO A 117 -8.97 14.20 34.62
C PRO A 117 -8.08 13.18 33.91
N SER A 118 -6.77 13.45 33.90
CA SER A 118 -5.75 12.52 33.44
C SER A 118 -5.40 11.54 34.56
N GLU A 119 -5.94 10.32 34.52
CA GLU A 119 -5.41 9.21 35.30
C GLU A 119 -4.24 8.57 34.53
N HIS A 120 -3.05 8.72 35.10
CA HIS A 120 -1.84 8.02 34.66
C HIS A 120 -1.87 6.58 35.17
N THR A 121 -2.19 5.63 34.30
CA THR A 121 -1.95 4.21 34.56
C THR A 121 -0.65 3.83 33.87
N VAL A 122 0.42 3.72 34.66
CA VAL A 122 1.73 3.19 34.24
C VAL A 122 1.57 1.68 34.05
N ALA A 123 1.47 1.24 32.79
CA ALA A 123 1.65 -0.16 32.44
C ALA A 123 3.16 -0.46 32.41
N GLN A 124 3.58 -1.33 33.30
CA GLN A 124 4.95 -1.78 33.45
C GLN A 124 5.29 -2.73 32.29
N GLN A 125 6.03 -2.22 31.31
CA GLN A 125 6.44 -2.92 30.10
C GLN A 125 7.77 -3.64 30.38
N HIS A 126 7.75 -4.98 30.42
CA HIS A 126 8.96 -5.78 30.42
C HIS A 126 9.58 -5.73 29.02
N SER A 127 10.63 -4.92 28.85
CA SER A 127 11.44 -4.93 27.63
C SER A 127 12.45 -6.07 27.71
N HIS A 128 12.27 -7.09 26.88
CA HIS A 128 13.35 -8.01 26.56
C HIS A 128 14.13 -7.41 25.38
N ASP A 129 15.36 -7.02 25.67
CA ASP A 129 16.33 -6.50 24.71
C ASP A 129 16.83 -7.68 23.85
N HIS A 130 16.27 -7.80 22.65
CA HIS A 130 16.70 -8.76 21.65
C HIS A 130 17.24 -7.99 20.45
N SER A 131 18.54 -7.69 20.50
CA SER A 131 19.26 -7.12 19.38
C SER A 131 19.21 -8.13 18.21
N HIS A 132 18.48 -7.81 17.15
CA HIS A 132 18.38 -8.65 15.96
C HIS A 132 19.66 -8.50 15.11
N PRO A 133 20.49 -9.56 14.97
CA PRO A 133 21.65 -9.51 14.09
C PRO A 133 21.16 -9.75 12.65
N GLY A 134 20.73 -8.68 11.95
CA GLY A 134 20.28 -8.85 10.57
C GLY A 134 19.62 -7.65 9.91
N ALA A 135 19.11 -6.69 10.68
CA ALA A 135 18.58 -5.46 10.10
C ALA A 135 19.74 -4.64 9.50
N MET A 136 19.96 -4.80 8.20
CA MET A 136 20.83 -3.93 7.40
C MET A 136 20.24 -2.52 7.47
N ALA A 137 20.67 -1.75 8.46
CA ALA A 137 20.24 -0.38 8.69
C ALA A 137 20.49 0.45 7.42
N GLY A 138 19.45 0.69 6.62
CA GLY A 138 19.55 1.52 5.42
C GLY A 138 18.66 1.12 4.25
N MET A 139 18.16 -0.11 4.15
CA MET A 139 17.23 -0.47 3.08
C MET A 139 15.79 -0.03 3.42
N ALA A 140 15.20 0.80 2.57
CA ALA A 140 13.81 1.18 2.71
C ALA A 140 12.92 -0.07 2.54
N PRO A 141 11.90 -0.29 3.39
CA PRO A 141 11.05 -1.47 3.27
C PRO A 141 10.31 -1.45 1.93
N THR A 142 10.42 -2.55 1.18
CA THR A 142 9.71 -2.74 -0.09
C THR A 142 8.21 -2.68 0.16
N PRO A 143 7.46 -1.81 -0.54
CA PRO A 143 6.01 -1.77 -0.42
C PRO A 143 5.38 -3.11 -0.78
N ILE A 144 4.34 -3.50 -0.04
CA ILE A 144 3.53 -4.68 -0.36
C ILE A 144 2.62 -4.30 -1.53
N ASP A 145 2.86 -4.92 -2.68
CA ASP A 145 2.09 -4.67 -3.88
C ASP A 145 0.83 -5.54 -3.96
N PHE A 146 -0.30 -4.88 -4.15
CA PHE A 146 -1.63 -5.47 -4.30
C PHE A 146 -2.20 -5.35 -5.72
N GLN A 147 -1.45 -4.85 -6.71
CA GLN A 147 -1.94 -4.67 -8.08
C GLN A 147 -2.57 -5.94 -8.65
N ASP A 148 -1.81 -7.03 -8.69
CA ASP A 148 -2.27 -8.32 -9.24
C ASP A 148 -3.51 -8.82 -8.50
N VAL A 149 -3.52 -8.70 -7.18
CA VAL A 149 -4.65 -9.13 -6.36
C VAL A 149 -5.89 -8.33 -6.70
N VAL A 150 -5.80 -7.01 -6.82
CA VAL A 150 -6.94 -6.14 -7.15
C VAL A 150 -7.48 -6.46 -8.55
N LEU A 151 -6.60 -6.71 -9.52
CA LEU A 151 -6.99 -7.04 -10.90
C LEU A 151 -7.63 -8.42 -11.02
N ASP A 152 -7.11 -9.41 -10.29
CA ASP A 152 -7.57 -10.79 -10.35
C ASP A 152 -8.81 -11.04 -9.49
N PHE A 153 -9.01 -10.27 -8.42
CA PHE A 153 -10.12 -10.45 -7.49
C PHE A 153 -11.49 -10.34 -8.17
N ASP A 154 -11.57 -9.50 -9.21
CA ASP A 154 -12.78 -9.30 -10.00
C ASP A 154 -13.14 -10.50 -10.89
N GLN A 155 -12.17 -11.38 -11.17
CA GLN A 155 -12.35 -12.56 -12.01
C GLN A 155 -12.61 -13.79 -11.15
N ASP A 156 -11.74 -14.03 -10.18
CA ASP A 156 -11.82 -15.15 -9.25
C ASP A 156 -11.13 -14.79 -7.93
N SER A 157 -11.95 -14.42 -6.94
CA SER A 157 -11.46 -14.09 -5.60
C SER A 157 -10.65 -15.21 -4.94
N ASN A 158 -10.97 -16.48 -5.18
CA ASN A 158 -10.24 -17.60 -4.56
C ASN A 158 -8.87 -17.76 -5.21
N MET A 159 -8.79 -17.62 -6.53
CA MET A 159 -7.52 -17.63 -7.25
C MET A 159 -6.65 -16.44 -6.83
N ALA A 160 -7.20 -15.22 -6.79
CA ALA A 160 -6.47 -14.01 -6.38
C ALA A 160 -5.87 -14.16 -4.97
N VAL A 161 -6.67 -14.64 -4.00
CA VAL A 161 -6.20 -14.87 -2.61
C VAL A 161 -5.15 -15.98 -2.55
N SER A 162 -5.24 -17.00 -3.42
CA SER A 162 -4.28 -18.12 -3.48
C SER A 162 -2.97 -17.76 -4.13
N SER A 163 -3.00 -16.98 -5.21
CA SER A 163 -1.79 -16.38 -5.79
C SER A 163 -1.11 -15.45 -4.79
N PHE A 164 -1.89 -14.60 -4.09
CA PHE A 164 -1.36 -13.72 -3.06
C PHE A 164 -0.74 -14.51 -1.89
N ALA A 165 -1.44 -15.52 -1.39
CA ALA A 165 -0.91 -16.36 -0.31
C ALA A 165 0.37 -17.08 -0.74
N SER A 166 0.40 -17.69 -1.93
CA SER A 166 1.58 -18.36 -2.47
C SER A 166 2.79 -17.44 -2.56
N LYS A 167 2.59 -16.17 -2.96
CA LYS A 167 3.65 -15.15 -3.03
C LYS A 167 4.31 -14.84 -1.68
N TYR A 168 3.61 -15.08 -0.57
CA TYR A 168 4.03 -14.72 0.79
C TYR A 168 3.95 -15.90 1.77
N ASP A 169 4.28 -17.11 1.30
CA ASP A 169 4.33 -18.35 2.09
C ASP A 169 3.06 -18.58 2.96
N GLY A 170 1.91 -18.24 2.38
CA GLY A 170 0.64 -18.18 3.07
C GLY A 170 0.09 -19.55 3.42
N THR A 171 -0.25 -19.75 4.70
CA THR A 171 -0.84 -20.99 5.20
C THR A 171 -2.27 -20.74 5.65
N GLU A 172 -3.19 -21.61 5.25
CA GLU A 172 -4.57 -21.57 5.75
C GLU A 172 -4.63 -22.05 7.19
N VAL A 173 -5.24 -21.25 8.05
CA VAL A 173 -5.32 -21.47 9.49
C VAL A 173 -6.71 -21.10 10.00
N SER A 174 -7.05 -21.56 11.20
CA SER A 174 -8.23 -21.03 11.89
C SER A 174 -8.02 -19.58 12.33
N ILE A 175 -9.12 -18.84 12.55
CA ILE A 175 -9.03 -17.47 13.08
C ILE A 175 -8.46 -17.42 14.51
N ASP A 176 -8.60 -18.51 15.27
CA ASP A 176 -8.03 -18.68 16.60
C ASP A 176 -6.50 -18.80 16.56
N GLU A 177 -5.98 -19.63 15.66
CA GLU A 177 -4.53 -19.77 15.43
C GLU A 177 -3.95 -18.46 14.90
N ALA A 178 -4.63 -17.79 13.97
CA ALA A 178 -4.19 -16.49 13.48
C ALA A 178 -4.11 -15.44 14.62
N GLU A 179 -5.09 -15.38 15.53
CA GLU A 179 -5.02 -14.46 16.68
C GLU A 179 -3.84 -14.78 17.60
N LYS A 180 -3.58 -16.06 17.85
CA LYS A 180 -2.44 -16.50 18.65
C LYS A 180 -1.11 -16.09 18.02
N ASP A 181 -0.96 -16.29 16.71
CA ASP A 181 0.29 -16.03 15.99
C ASP A 181 0.52 -14.54 15.70
N MET A 182 -0.57 -13.77 15.51
CA MET A 182 -0.51 -12.33 15.33
C MET A 182 -0.34 -11.58 16.66
N GLY A 183 -0.68 -12.22 17.79
CA GLY A 183 -0.68 -11.61 19.14
C GLY A 183 -1.73 -10.50 19.33
N PHE A 184 -2.63 -10.32 18.36
CA PHE A 184 -3.81 -9.47 18.48
C PHE A 184 -4.99 -10.09 17.75
N ARG A 185 -6.20 -9.71 18.17
CA ARG A 185 -7.44 -10.18 17.58
C ARG A 185 -7.72 -9.50 16.23
N PRO A 186 -7.76 -10.23 15.10
CA PRO A 186 -8.03 -9.66 13.79
C PRO A 186 -9.41 -9.00 13.71
N GLN A 187 -9.52 -7.94 12.92
CA GLN A 187 -10.77 -7.23 12.65
C GLN A 187 -11.88 -8.17 12.16
N ALA A 188 -11.54 -9.12 11.29
CA ALA A 188 -12.50 -10.10 10.78
C ALA A 188 -13.13 -10.97 11.88
N ARG A 189 -12.48 -11.07 13.04
CA ARG A 189 -13.01 -11.74 14.24
C ARG A 189 -13.77 -10.79 15.18
N LYS A 190 -13.37 -9.52 15.24
CA LYS A 190 -13.98 -8.51 16.13
C LYS A 190 -15.36 -8.12 15.63
N SER A 191 -15.44 -7.77 14.36
CA SER A 191 -16.66 -7.22 13.78
C SER A 191 -16.56 -7.22 12.26
N LEU A 192 -17.54 -7.85 11.64
CA LEU A 192 -17.81 -7.77 10.22
C LEU A 192 -19.14 -7.03 9.98
N PRO A 193 -19.36 -6.47 8.78
CA PRO A 193 -20.66 -5.92 8.42
C PRO A 193 -21.79 -6.95 8.60
N ALA A 194 -23.01 -6.47 8.85
CA ALA A 194 -24.15 -7.35 9.09
C ALA A 194 -24.37 -8.34 7.93
N GLY A 195 -24.51 -9.63 8.27
CA GLY A 195 -24.70 -10.71 7.29
C GLY A 195 -23.44 -11.19 6.58
N VAL A 196 -22.30 -10.54 6.78
CA VAL A 196 -21.01 -11.00 6.25
C VAL A 196 -20.45 -12.11 7.15
N GLN A 197 -19.91 -13.16 6.52
CA GLN A 197 -19.29 -14.29 7.20
C GLN A 197 -17.82 -14.40 6.83
N LEU A 198 -16.98 -14.77 7.79
CA LEU A 198 -15.60 -15.14 7.53
C LEU A 198 -15.57 -16.54 6.91
N VAL A 199 -14.97 -16.71 5.73
CA VAL A 199 -14.93 -18.00 5.02
C VAL A 199 -13.56 -18.65 4.98
N SER A 200 -12.49 -17.86 4.97
CA SER A 200 -11.11 -18.38 4.99
C SER A 200 -10.20 -17.38 5.69
N THR A 201 -9.19 -17.90 6.39
CA THR A 201 -8.15 -17.11 7.06
C THR A 201 -6.79 -17.69 6.67
N ARG A 202 -5.87 -16.82 6.28
CA ARG A 202 -4.50 -17.19 5.92
C ARG A 202 -3.51 -16.36 6.69
N LEU A 203 -2.53 -17.02 7.28
CA LEU A 203 -1.35 -16.39 7.85
C LEU A 203 -0.30 -16.26 6.77
N LEU A 204 0.26 -15.07 6.60
CA LEU A 204 1.23 -14.72 5.57
C LEU A 204 2.55 -14.27 6.20
N LYS A 205 3.66 -14.55 5.52
CA LYS A 205 4.99 -14.04 5.86
C LYS A 205 5.34 -12.91 4.90
N LEU A 206 5.11 -11.67 5.33
CA LEU A 206 5.51 -10.50 4.55
C LEU A 206 6.98 -10.16 4.81
N PRO A 207 7.67 -9.52 3.83
CA PRO A 207 9.02 -9.01 4.00
C PRO A 207 9.17 -8.13 5.24
N GLU A 208 10.42 -8.03 5.72
CA GLU A 208 10.77 -7.27 6.93
C GLU A 208 10.15 -5.88 6.95
N CYS A 209 9.58 -5.54 8.11
CA CYS A 209 9.05 -4.22 8.39
C CYS A 209 10.13 -3.37 9.08
N ASN A 210 10.07 -2.06 8.92
CA ASN A 210 10.95 -1.14 9.65
C ASN A 210 10.28 -0.64 10.95
N CYS A 211 9.59 -1.54 11.67
CA CYS A 211 8.93 -1.21 12.95
C CYS A 211 10.04 -1.09 14.03
N ALA A 212 9.96 -0.10 14.92
CA ALA A 212 10.97 0.00 15.99
C ALA A 212 10.92 -1.23 16.91
N GLU A 213 12.01 -1.55 17.59
CA GLU A 213 12.05 -2.71 18.50
C GLU A 213 10.89 -2.63 19.51
N GLY A 214 10.09 -3.70 19.56
CA GLY A 214 8.90 -3.79 20.42
C GLY A 214 7.63 -3.13 19.88
N GLU A 215 7.66 -2.43 18.74
CA GLU A 215 6.46 -1.86 18.10
C GLU A 215 5.76 -2.84 17.14
N CYS A 216 6.49 -3.84 16.64
CA CYS A 216 5.88 -4.96 15.93
C CYS A 216 6.02 -6.26 16.70
N LEU A 217 4.98 -7.09 16.61
CA LEU A 217 4.99 -8.50 16.99
C LEU A 217 5.67 -9.39 15.92
N CYS A 218 6.43 -8.78 15.04
CA CYS A 218 7.17 -9.43 13.97
C CYS A 218 8.32 -10.23 14.58
N GLY A 219 8.42 -11.51 14.23
CA GLY A 219 9.59 -12.32 14.60
C GLY A 219 10.80 -12.03 13.71
N PRO A 220 11.96 -12.64 14.01
CA PRO A 220 13.15 -12.54 13.16
C PRO A 220 12.94 -13.10 11.74
N ASP A 221 11.91 -13.93 11.52
CA ASP A 221 11.60 -14.60 10.25
C ASP A 221 10.59 -13.82 9.38
N GLY A 222 10.36 -12.54 9.68
CA GLY A 222 9.47 -11.65 8.92
C GLY A 222 8.24 -11.17 9.70
N CYS A 223 7.39 -10.40 9.00
CA CYS A 223 6.19 -9.83 9.59
C CYS A 223 4.99 -10.75 9.36
N ASN A 224 4.48 -11.36 10.43
CA ASN A 224 3.21 -12.08 10.40
C ASN A 224 2.09 -11.13 10.00
N CYS A 225 1.31 -11.54 8.99
CA CYS A 225 0.16 -10.81 8.49
C CYS A 225 -1.01 -11.77 8.33
N VAL A 226 -2.23 -11.29 8.45
CA VAL A 226 -3.42 -12.12 8.25
C VAL A 226 -4.22 -11.61 7.07
N ALA A 227 -4.64 -12.52 6.20
CA ALA A 227 -5.58 -12.27 5.12
C ALA A 227 -6.86 -13.09 5.36
N CYS A 228 -7.98 -12.39 5.48
CA CYS A 228 -9.29 -12.98 5.71
C CYS A 228 -10.18 -12.76 4.48
N VAL A 229 -10.74 -13.84 3.94
CA VAL A 229 -11.79 -13.77 2.92
C VAL A 229 -13.13 -13.76 3.62
N CYS A 230 -13.95 -12.77 3.29
CA CYS A 230 -15.27 -12.57 3.85
C CYS A 230 -16.32 -12.70 2.75
N GLN A 231 -17.40 -13.45 3.01
CA GLN A 231 -18.50 -13.65 2.08
C GLN A 231 -19.74 -12.88 2.52
N ARG A 232 -20.36 -12.20 1.56
CA ARG A 232 -21.61 -11.47 1.74
C ARG A 232 -22.82 -12.39 1.57
N PRO A 233 -24.03 -11.95 1.99
CA PRO A 233 -25.25 -12.75 1.83
C PRO A 233 -25.59 -13.19 0.40
N ASP A 234 -25.14 -12.44 -0.61
CA ASP A 234 -25.37 -12.81 -2.02
C ASP A 234 -24.25 -13.69 -2.62
N GLY A 235 -23.34 -14.19 -1.78
CA GLY A 235 -22.26 -15.09 -2.17
C GLY A 235 -21.00 -14.41 -2.68
N SER A 236 -21.05 -13.12 -3.02
CA SER A 236 -19.85 -12.36 -3.40
C SER A 236 -18.90 -12.17 -2.21
N THR A 237 -17.61 -12.02 -2.47
CA THR A 237 -16.57 -11.96 -1.44
C THR A 237 -15.82 -10.63 -1.44
N PHE A 238 -15.12 -10.35 -0.35
CA PHE A 238 -14.06 -9.36 -0.28
C PHE A 238 -12.93 -9.91 0.60
N MET A 239 -11.73 -9.39 0.44
CA MET A 239 -10.58 -9.75 1.27
C MET A 239 -10.21 -8.59 2.20
N LEU A 240 -9.86 -8.91 3.44
CA LEU A 240 -9.28 -8.00 4.41
C LEU A 240 -7.89 -8.49 4.81
N VAL A 241 -6.88 -7.63 4.65
CA VAL A 241 -5.48 -7.93 5.01
C VAL A 241 -5.04 -7.00 6.12
N GLU A 242 -4.51 -7.56 7.20
CA GLU A 242 -4.00 -6.83 8.36
C GLU A 242 -2.50 -7.12 8.53
N LYS A 243 -1.69 -6.06 8.60
CA LYS A 243 -0.22 -6.13 8.57
C LYS A 243 0.47 -5.05 9.44
N CYS A 244 1.79 -5.10 9.67
CA CYS A 244 2.46 -4.08 10.51
C CYS A 244 2.20 -2.67 9.95
N LYS A 245 2.01 -1.70 10.84
CA LYS A 245 1.71 -0.30 10.47
C LYS A 245 2.77 0.34 9.57
N SER A 246 4.03 -0.02 9.77
CA SER A 246 5.15 0.54 8.99
C SER A 246 5.26 -0.04 7.58
N GLN A 247 4.61 -1.19 7.31
CA GLN A 247 4.64 -1.77 5.98
C GLN A 247 3.84 -0.91 5.01
N LYS A 248 4.55 -0.36 4.02
CA LYS A 248 3.96 0.46 2.97
C LYS A 248 3.10 -0.40 2.05
N VAL A 249 2.10 0.23 1.45
CA VAL A 249 1.20 -0.38 0.48
C VAL A 249 1.46 0.26 -0.87
N SER A 250 1.49 -0.58 -1.90
CA SER A 250 1.43 -0.16 -3.30
C SER A 250 0.24 -0.84 -3.96
N PHE A 251 -0.40 -0.13 -4.88
CA PHE A 251 -1.37 -0.70 -5.83
C PHE A 251 -0.77 -0.76 -7.24
N GLY A 252 0.56 -0.79 -7.33
CA GLY A 252 1.33 -0.76 -8.57
C GLY A 252 0.96 0.43 -9.44
N ASP A 253 0.62 0.16 -10.70
CA ASP A 253 0.25 1.20 -11.68
C ASP A 253 -1.22 1.62 -11.63
N LEU A 254 -2.02 1.06 -10.70
CA LEU A 254 -3.43 1.41 -10.58
C LEU A 254 -3.59 2.87 -10.11
N PRO A 255 -4.61 3.59 -10.61
CA PRO A 255 -4.85 4.97 -10.20
C PRO A 255 -5.27 5.04 -8.72
N VAL A 256 -4.38 5.54 -7.87
CA VAL A 256 -4.64 5.72 -6.44
C VAL A 256 -5.12 7.14 -6.14
N GLN A 257 -6.22 7.24 -5.40
CA GLN A 257 -6.73 8.48 -4.82
C GLN A 257 -6.42 8.51 -3.32
N LEU A 258 -5.87 9.63 -2.86
CA LEU A 258 -5.74 9.91 -1.42
C LEU A 258 -7.03 10.56 -0.92
N VAL A 259 -7.75 9.85 -0.06
CA VAL A 259 -9.04 10.30 0.47
C VAL A 259 -8.93 10.46 1.98
N ARG A 260 -9.48 11.54 2.52
CA ARG A 260 -9.56 11.75 3.97
C ARG A 260 -10.98 11.47 4.47
N ARG A 261 -11.14 10.57 5.44
CA ARG A 261 -12.41 10.29 6.13
C ARG A 261 -12.21 10.47 7.63
N GLY A 262 -12.72 11.58 8.16
CA GLY A 262 -12.46 11.97 9.55
C GLY A 262 -10.98 12.29 9.80
N ASN A 263 -10.36 11.60 10.76
CA ASN A 263 -8.93 11.72 11.06
C ASN A 263 -8.05 10.73 10.29
N ARG A 264 -8.63 9.89 9.43
CA ARG A 264 -7.91 8.86 8.67
C ARG A 264 -7.62 9.33 7.25
N GLU A 265 -6.40 9.07 6.81
CA GLU A 265 -5.99 9.12 5.41
C GLU A 265 -6.08 7.71 4.83
N LEU A 266 -6.62 7.61 3.63
CA LEU A 266 -6.84 6.36 2.92
C LEU A 266 -6.24 6.45 1.53
N GLN A 267 -5.60 5.36 1.11
CA GLN A 267 -5.28 5.12 -0.29
C GLN A 267 -6.40 4.28 -0.88
N VAL A 268 -7.13 4.82 -1.85
CA VAL A 268 -8.26 4.14 -2.49
C VAL A 268 -7.95 3.98 -3.97
N THR A 269 -8.13 2.78 -4.49
CA THR A 269 -8.06 2.49 -5.93
C THR A 269 -9.31 1.76 -6.37
N GLN A 270 -9.65 1.88 -7.65
CA GLN A 270 -10.80 1.24 -8.26
C GLN A 270 -10.34 0.11 -9.17
N GLY A 271 -10.80 -1.11 -8.88
CA GLY A 271 -10.74 -2.23 -9.80
C GLY A 271 -11.82 -2.12 -10.89
N LYS A 272 -12.00 -3.18 -11.67
CA LYS A 272 -13.02 -3.24 -12.71
C LYS A 272 -14.43 -3.35 -12.10
N ASN A 273 -14.59 -4.14 -11.05
CA ASN A 273 -15.88 -4.44 -10.42
C ASN A 273 -15.95 -4.09 -8.93
N GLY A 274 -14.92 -3.44 -8.38
CA GLY A 274 -14.88 -3.10 -6.97
C GLY A 274 -13.86 -2.03 -6.60
N LEU A 275 -13.75 -1.79 -5.30
CA LEU A 275 -12.81 -0.87 -4.68
C LEU A 275 -11.79 -1.67 -3.87
N ALA A 276 -10.58 -1.16 -3.84
CA ALA A 276 -9.58 -1.52 -2.85
C ALA A 276 -9.16 -0.29 -2.08
N ALA A 277 -8.98 -0.44 -0.77
CA ALA A 277 -8.63 0.67 0.11
C ALA A 277 -7.63 0.21 1.16
N SER A 278 -6.66 1.06 1.48
CA SER A 278 -5.76 0.86 2.61
C SER A 278 -5.75 2.05 3.54
N TRP A 279 -5.76 1.78 4.84
CA TRP A 279 -5.75 2.78 5.90
C TRP A 279 -4.98 2.26 7.12
N GLU A 280 -4.53 3.18 7.97
CA GLU A 280 -3.98 2.81 9.26
C GLU A 280 -5.11 2.56 10.26
N GLY A 281 -5.14 1.35 10.84
CA GLY A 281 -6.03 0.99 11.92
C GLY A 281 -5.36 1.09 13.29
N THR A 282 -6.10 0.69 14.34
CA THR A 282 -5.62 0.82 15.72
C THR A 282 -4.32 0.04 15.97
N HIS A 283 -4.23 -1.22 15.53
CA HIS A 283 -3.07 -2.10 15.78
C HIS A 283 -2.29 -2.47 14.51
N ALA A 284 -2.91 -2.31 13.34
CA ALA A 284 -2.37 -2.79 12.07
C ALA A 284 -2.72 -1.83 10.95
N ARG A 285 -1.97 -1.90 9.85
CA ARG A 285 -2.41 -1.33 8.58
C ARG A 285 -3.38 -2.30 7.93
N MET A 286 -4.55 -1.77 7.57
CA MET A 286 -5.62 -2.52 6.95
C MET A 286 -5.60 -2.32 5.44
N THR A 287 -5.88 -3.37 4.67
CA THR A 287 -6.14 -3.29 3.24
C THR A 287 -7.36 -4.15 2.92
N ALA A 288 -8.42 -3.54 2.40
CA ALA A 288 -9.61 -4.23 1.92
C ALA A 288 -9.62 -4.25 0.40
N ILE A 289 -9.99 -5.37 -0.21
CA ILE A 289 -10.02 -5.58 -1.67
C ILE A 289 -11.34 -6.25 -2.04
N GLY A 290 -11.95 -5.80 -3.14
CA GLY A 290 -13.23 -6.32 -3.62
C GLY A 290 -14.43 -5.71 -2.89
N LEU A 291 -14.30 -4.49 -2.35
CA LEU A 291 -15.42 -3.74 -1.78
C LEU A 291 -16.34 -3.24 -2.89
N ARG A 292 -17.65 -3.14 -2.65
CA ARG A 292 -18.61 -2.69 -3.68
C ARG A 292 -18.58 -1.19 -3.90
N ASP A 293 -18.50 -0.46 -2.80
CA ASP A 293 -18.70 0.97 -2.77
C ASP A 293 -18.09 1.60 -1.51
N GLU A 294 -18.18 2.92 -1.43
CA GLU A 294 -17.68 3.69 -0.29
C GLU A 294 -18.51 3.47 0.99
N ILE A 295 -19.75 2.98 0.88
CA ILE A 295 -20.61 2.71 2.04
C ILE A 295 -20.05 1.50 2.78
N GLU A 296 -19.73 0.42 2.06
CA GLU A 296 -19.10 -0.76 2.64
C GLU A 296 -17.74 -0.43 3.27
N LEU A 297 -16.93 0.39 2.60
CA LEU A 297 -15.69 0.92 3.17
C LEU A 297 -15.96 1.69 4.47
N GLY A 298 -17.00 2.54 4.50
CA GLY A 298 -17.41 3.29 5.69
C GLY A 298 -17.75 2.39 6.88
N VAL A 299 -18.41 1.26 6.65
CA VAL A 299 -18.73 0.28 7.70
C VAL A 299 -17.46 -0.35 8.27
N LEU A 300 -16.50 -0.74 7.42
CA LEU A 300 -15.22 -1.30 7.87
C LEU A 300 -14.38 -0.27 8.66
N LEU A 301 -14.42 1.00 8.26
CA LEU A 301 -13.76 2.07 8.98
C LEU A 301 -14.39 2.32 10.36
N ALA A 302 -15.72 2.29 10.47
CA ALA A 302 -16.41 2.49 11.74
C ALA A 302 -16.15 1.37 12.75
N ALA A 303 -15.75 0.19 12.27
CA ALA A 303 -15.49 -0.99 13.07
C ALA A 303 -14.06 -1.07 13.63
N ASN A 304 -13.16 -0.19 13.19
CA ASN A 304 -11.73 -0.14 13.56
C ASN A 304 -11.42 1.09 14.41
#